data_AF-A0A1Y2QUE2-F1
#
_entry.id   AF-A0A1Y2QUE2-F1
#
_cell.length_a   1.000
_cell.length_b   1.000
_cell.length_c   1.000
_cell.angle_alpha   90.00
_cell.angle_beta   90.00
_cell.angle_gamma   90.00
#
_symmetry.space_group_name_H-M   'P 1'
#
loop_
_entity.id
_entity.type
_entity.pdbx_description
1 polymer ?
#
loop_
_entity_poly.entity_id
_entity_poly.type
_entity_poly.pdbx_seq_one_letter_code
_entity_poly.pdbx_strand_id
1 'polypeptide(L)'
;MALTMTRTRTQTALTKLVERLSNVKGELEYVEVLLVAKPNAAGSLLSRQRLLQDQHAALCATLKQFDQGIDLEQVVAGAGWQKVYRVRTQQSLARRYLAAAGGV
;
A
#
# COMPACT_ATOMS: atom_id res chain seq x y z
N MET A 1 28.77 16.61 -17.75
CA MET A 1 28.28 15.22 -17.59
C MET A 1 27.48 14.96 -16.29
N ALA A 2 26.89 15.96 -15.62
CA ALA A 2 26.18 15.77 -14.34
C ALA A 2 24.65 15.55 -14.44
N LEU A 3 24.03 15.89 -15.58
CA LEU A 3 22.57 15.87 -15.76
C LEU A 3 21.96 14.45 -15.83
N THR A 4 22.71 13.47 -16.32
CA THR A 4 22.24 12.08 -16.51
C THR A 4 22.04 11.34 -15.19
N MET A 5 22.96 11.50 -14.23
CA MET A 5 22.90 10.83 -12.91
C MET A 5 21.67 11.27 -12.10
N THR A 6 21.36 12.57 -12.12
CA THR A 6 20.21 13.12 -11.39
C THR A 6 18.89 12.65 -12.00
N ARG A 7 18.79 12.54 -13.34
CA ARG A 7 17.60 12.05 -14.04
C ARG A 7 17.27 10.60 -13.66
N THR A 8 18.26 9.71 -13.63
CA THR A 8 18.07 8.29 -13.26
C THR A 8 17.70 8.12 -11.79
N ARG A 9 18.26 8.96 -10.90
CA ARG A 9 17.96 8.92 -9.46
C ARG A 9 16.51 9.34 -9.16
N THR A 10 16.03 10.42 -9.79
CA THR A 10 14.64 10.89 -9.63
C THR A 10 13.63 9.90 -10.22
N GLN A 11 13.93 9.33 -11.39
CA GLN A 11 13.09 8.30 -12.00
C GLN A 11 12.98 7.05 -11.10
N THR A 12 14.08 6.60 -10.50
CA THR A 12 14.08 5.46 -9.57
C THR A 12 13.24 5.74 -8.32
N ALA A 13 13.31 6.96 -7.79
CA ALA A 13 12.50 7.36 -6.64
C ALA A 13 11.00 7.37 -6.97
N LEU A 14 10.62 7.93 -8.12
CA LEU A 14 9.24 7.92 -8.61
C LEU A 14 8.70 6.50 -8.78
N THR A 15 9.46 5.60 -9.40
CA THR A 15 9.06 4.19 -9.55
C THR A 15 8.78 3.53 -8.20
N LYS A 16 9.62 3.77 -7.19
CA LYS A 16 9.42 3.23 -5.84
C LYS A 16 8.19 3.81 -5.15
N LEU A 17 7.89 5.09 -5.36
CA LEU A 17 6.68 5.72 -4.83
C LEU A 17 5.41 5.15 -5.49
N VAL A 18 5.44 4.91 -6.81
CA VAL A 18 4.34 4.24 -7.53
C VAL A 18 4.17 2.79 -7.06
N GLU A 19 5.26 2.04 -6.90
CA GLU A 19 5.20 0.68 -6.34
C GLU A 19 4.63 0.69 -4.92
N ARG A 20 4.99 1.69 -4.10
CA ARG A 20 4.43 1.85 -2.76
C ARG A 20 2.92 2.15 -2.82
N LEU A 21 2.48 3.02 -3.72
CA LEU A 21 1.05 3.31 -3.92
C LEU A 21 0.27 2.07 -4.35
N SER A 22 0.80 1.31 -5.32
CA SER A 22 0.22 0.04 -5.77
C SER A 22 0.02 -0.94 -4.60
N ASN A 23 1.03 -1.06 -3.74
CA ASN A 23 0.95 -1.91 -2.55
C ASN A 23 -0.06 -1.41 -1.51
N VAL A 24 -0.20 -0.11 -1.31
CA VAL A 24 -1.21 0.46 -0.40
C VAL A 24 -2.62 0.20 -0.94
N LYS A 25 -2.86 0.36 -2.25
CA LYS A 25 -4.15 0.02 -2.88
C LYS A 25 -4.50 -1.45 -2.67
N GLY A 26 -3.56 -2.36 -2.91
CA GLY A 26 -3.80 -3.80 -2.69
C GLY A 26 -3.99 -4.18 -1.22
N GLU A 27 -3.37 -3.46 -0.28
CA GLU A 27 -3.62 -3.69 1.15
C GLU A 27 -4.99 -3.15 1.57
N LEU A 28 -5.44 -2.00 1.03
CA LEU A 28 -6.77 -1.45 1.27
C LEU A 28 -7.87 -2.41 0.81
N GLU A 29 -7.79 -2.89 -0.43
CA GLU A 29 -8.75 -3.88 -0.97
C GLU A 29 -8.83 -5.12 -0.06
N TYR A 30 -7.68 -5.58 0.43
CA TYR A 30 -7.63 -6.73 1.32
C TYR A 30 -8.29 -6.47 2.69
N VAL A 31 -8.06 -5.29 3.27
CA VAL A 31 -8.69 -4.89 4.53
C VAL A 31 -10.20 -4.77 4.39
N GLU A 32 -10.70 -4.23 3.28
CA GLU A 32 -12.13 -4.13 3.00
C GLU A 32 -12.79 -5.50 2.92
N VAL A 33 -12.16 -6.45 2.23
CA VAL A 33 -12.61 -7.85 2.18
C VAL A 33 -12.59 -8.48 3.59
N LEU A 34 -11.55 -8.22 4.39
CA LEU A 34 -11.47 -8.75 5.76
C LEU A 34 -12.51 -8.14 6.70
N LEU A 35 -12.83 -6.85 6.56
CA LEU A 35 -13.87 -6.19 7.36
C LEU A 35 -15.23 -6.85 7.13
N VAL A 36 -15.55 -7.19 5.88
CA VAL A 36 -16.78 -7.92 5.53
C VAL A 36 -16.75 -9.35 6.08
N ALA A 37 -15.61 -10.05 5.95
CA ALA A 37 -15.48 -11.44 6.38
C ALA A 37 -15.37 -11.64 7.91
N LYS A 38 -14.90 -10.63 8.65
CA LYS A 38 -14.55 -10.70 10.07
C LYS A 38 -15.01 -9.45 10.84
N PRO A 39 -16.32 -9.26 11.04
CA PRO A 39 -16.85 -8.09 11.74
C PRO A 39 -16.36 -7.99 13.20
N ASN A 40 -16.03 -9.10 13.85
CA ASN A 40 -15.52 -9.12 15.22
C ASN A 40 -14.13 -8.47 15.37
N ALA A 41 -13.37 -8.33 14.27
CA ALA A 41 -12.05 -7.67 14.27
C ALA A 41 -12.12 -6.23 13.73
N ALA A 42 -13.33 -5.64 13.63
CA ALA A 42 -13.54 -4.37 12.95
C ALA A 42 -12.76 -3.21 13.56
N GLY A 43 -12.60 -3.12 14.89
CA GLY A 43 -11.94 -1.97 15.51
C GLY A 43 -10.49 -1.74 15.03
N SER A 44 -9.67 -2.80 15.06
CA SER A 44 -8.29 -2.74 14.59
C SER A 44 -8.19 -2.62 13.07
N LEU A 45 -9.05 -3.32 12.34
CA LEU A 45 -9.09 -3.27 10.88
C LEU A 45 -9.52 -1.89 10.36
N LEU A 46 -10.49 -1.22 10.99
CA LEU A 46 -10.90 0.15 10.65
C LEU A 46 -9.78 1.15 10.92
N SER A 47 -9.05 0.97 12.03
CA SER A 47 -7.88 1.80 12.35
C SER A 47 -6.78 1.63 11.30
N ARG A 48 -6.55 0.39 10.86
CA ARG A 48 -5.60 0.07 9.80
C ARG A 48 -6.06 0.62 8.43
N GLN A 49 -7.34 0.51 8.12
CA GLN A 49 -7.93 1.08 6.90
C GLN A 49 -7.69 2.59 6.83
N ARG A 50 -7.98 3.31 7.93
CA ARG A 50 -7.76 4.76 8.02
C ARG A 50 -6.29 5.12 7.80
N LEU A 51 -5.38 4.42 8.46
CA LEU A 51 -3.94 4.63 8.27
C LEU A 51 -3.52 4.44 6.80
N LEU A 52 -4.04 3.41 6.13
CA LEU A 52 -3.74 3.14 4.72
C LEU A 52 -4.36 4.18 3.79
N GLN A 53 -5.55 4.70 4.10
CA GLN A 53 -6.16 5.82 3.36
C GLN A 53 -5.33 7.10 3.49
N ASP A 54 -4.84 7.42 4.69
CA ASP A 54 -3.96 8.57 4.92
C ASP A 54 -2.64 8.41 4.14
N GLN A 55 -2.05 7.21 4.15
CA GLN A 55 -0.85 6.90 3.35
C GLN A 55 -1.12 7.01 1.85
N HIS A 56 -2.26 6.53 1.37
CA HIS A 56 -2.67 6.64 -0.02
C HIS A 56 -2.75 8.12 -0.44
N ALA A 57 -3.46 8.94 0.33
CA ALA A 57 -3.59 10.38 0.08
C ALA A 57 -2.24 11.09 0.06
N ALA A 58 -1.36 10.80 1.03
CA ALA A 58 -0.02 11.37 1.10
C ALA A 58 0.86 10.97 -0.10
N LEU A 59 0.81 9.70 -0.53
CA LEU A 59 1.53 9.22 -1.71
C LEU A 59 1.04 9.86 -2.99
N CYS A 60 -0.28 9.98 -3.16
CA CYS A 60 -0.87 10.65 -4.32
C CYS A 60 -0.47 12.13 -4.39
N ALA A 61 -0.51 12.84 -3.26
CA ALA A 61 -0.06 14.23 -3.19
C ALA A 61 1.43 14.35 -3.55
N THR A 62 2.27 13.47 -3.01
CA THR A 62 3.72 13.46 -3.27
C THR A 62 4.01 13.17 -4.75
N LEU A 63 3.38 12.16 -5.34
CA LEU A 63 3.58 11.81 -6.75
C LEU A 63 3.16 12.97 -7.67
N LYS A 64 2.03 13.64 -7.38
CA LYS A 64 1.59 14.83 -8.13
C LYS A 64 2.52 16.02 -8.01
N GLN A 65 3.27 16.15 -6.91
CA GLN A 65 4.29 17.19 -6.77
C GLN A 65 5.49 16.95 -7.70
N PHE A 66 5.88 15.69 -7.91
CA PHE A 66 6.99 15.33 -8.79
C PHE A 66 6.59 15.26 -10.26
N ASP A 67 5.37 14.84 -10.55
CA ASP A 67 4.83 14.73 -11.90
C ASP A 67 3.32 15.02 -11.88
N GLN A 68 2.91 16.19 -12.37
CA GLN A 68 1.49 16.58 -12.42
C GLN A 68 0.70 15.81 -13.48
N GLY A 69 1.38 15.23 -14.48
CA GLY A 69 0.75 14.48 -15.57
C GLY A 69 0.54 13.00 -15.27
N ILE A 70 1.00 12.52 -14.10
CA ILE A 70 0.87 11.12 -13.73
C ILE A 70 -0.61 10.75 -13.47
N ASP A 71 -1.09 9.74 -14.19
CA ASP A 71 -2.40 9.15 -13.95
C ASP A 71 -2.29 8.10 -12.84
N LEU A 72 -2.64 8.51 -11.61
CA LEU A 72 -2.58 7.67 -10.42
C LEU A 72 -3.71 6.64 -10.33
N GLU A 73 -4.81 6.85 -11.06
CA GLU A 73 -5.94 5.92 -11.06
C GLU A 73 -5.56 4.62 -11.78
N GLN A 74 -4.71 4.72 -12.81
CA GLN A 74 -4.16 3.59 -13.56
C GLN A 74 -3.18 2.74 -12.75
N VAL A 75 -2.73 3.20 -11.58
CA VAL A 75 -1.87 2.40 -10.71
C VAL A 75 -2.70 1.24 -10.15
N VAL A 76 -2.43 0.04 -10.65
CA VAL A 76 -3.13 -1.19 -10.23
C VAL A 76 -2.73 -1.61 -8.82
N ALA A 77 -3.67 -2.21 -8.09
CA ALA A 77 -3.42 -2.83 -6.80
C ALA A 77 -2.37 -3.95 -6.90
N GLY A 78 -1.33 -3.84 -6.07
CA GLY A 78 -0.20 -4.77 -6.03
C GLY A 78 -0.23 -5.68 -4.81
N ALA A 79 0.38 -6.86 -4.93
CA ALA A 79 0.47 -7.85 -3.84
C ALA A 79 1.81 -7.82 -3.09
N GLY A 80 2.71 -6.87 -3.38
CA GLY A 80 4.04 -6.81 -2.78
C GLY A 80 4.04 -6.61 -1.26
N TRP A 81 3.01 -5.95 -0.72
CA TRP A 81 2.81 -5.78 0.73
C TRP A 81 2.71 -7.12 1.48
N GLN A 82 2.20 -8.17 0.83
CA GLN A 82 2.04 -9.51 1.44
C GLN A 82 3.39 -10.14 1.82
N LYS A 83 4.47 -9.76 1.12
CA LYS A 83 5.82 -10.31 1.34
C LYS A 83 6.33 -10.06 2.77
N VAL A 84 5.89 -8.97 3.40
CA VAL A 84 6.26 -8.62 4.79
C VAL A 84 5.83 -9.71 5.77
N TYR A 85 4.70 -10.37 5.52
CA TYR A 85 4.16 -11.40 6.39
C TYR A 85 4.82 -12.77 6.18
N ARG A 86 5.63 -12.95 5.13
CA ARG A 86 6.38 -14.19 4.83
C ARG A 86 5.51 -15.45 4.88
N VAL A 87 4.33 -15.38 4.28
CA VAL A 87 3.32 -16.44 4.27
C VAL A 87 3.21 -17.10 2.90
N ARG A 88 2.79 -18.37 2.88
CA ARG A 88 2.58 -19.15 1.65
C ARG A 88 1.12 -19.32 1.26
N THR A 89 0.17 -19.00 2.15
CA THR A 89 -1.26 -19.21 1.92
C THR A 89 -2.09 -18.00 2.35
N GLN A 90 -3.25 -17.79 1.72
CA GLN A 90 -4.16 -16.70 2.07
C GLN A 90 -4.73 -16.83 3.49
N GLN A 91 -4.95 -18.06 3.97
CA GLN A 91 -5.40 -18.30 5.34
C GLN A 91 -4.33 -17.90 6.37
N SER A 92 -3.06 -18.23 6.11
CA SER A 92 -1.96 -17.83 6.99
C SER A 92 -1.69 -16.33 6.94
N LEU A 93 -1.92 -15.69 5.78
CA LEU A 93 -1.90 -14.24 5.64
C LEU A 93 -2.96 -13.60 6.53
N ALA A 94 -4.23 -14.01 6.42
CA ALA A 94 -5.32 -13.43 7.21
C ALA A 94 -5.05 -13.55 8.71
N ARG A 95 -4.60 -14.73 9.16
CA ARG A 95 -4.26 -14.94 10.58
C ARG A 95 -3.14 -14.01 11.05
N ARG A 96 -2.04 -13.89 10.29
CA ARG A 96 -0.92 -13.02 10.65
C ARG A 96 -1.26 -11.55 10.56
N TYR A 97 -2.06 -11.18 9.56
CA TYR A 97 -2.53 -9.82 9.37
C TYR A 97 -3.41 -9.37 10.53
N LEU A 98 -4.39 -10.20 10.93
CA LEU A 98 -5.25 -9.93 12.07
C LEU A 98 -4.47 -9.89 13.38
N ALA A 99 -3.49 -10.77 13.57
CA ALA A 99 -2.62 -10.72 14.75
C ALA A 99 -1.79 -9.43 14.81
N ALA A 100 -1.27 -8.96 13.67
CA ALA A 100 -0.51 -7.72 13.59
C ALA A 100 -1.39 -6.46 13.76
N ALA A 101 -2.63 -6.49 13.27
CA ALA A 101 -3.58 -5.39 13.41
C ALA A 101 -4.20 -5.34 14.81
N GLY A 102 -4.47 -6.51 15.41
CA GLY A 102 -5.31 -6.67 16.59
C GLY A 102 -4.60 -6.88 17.93
N GLY A 103 -3.29 -6.65 18.02
CA GLY A 103 -2.52 -6.61 19.27
C GLY A 103 -3.03 -7.52 20.39
N VAL A 104 -2.58 -8.77 20.38
CA VAL A 104 -2.49 -9.57 21.62
C VAL A 104 -1.05 -9.54 22.09
#